data_AF-A0A7Y4QCT3-F1
#
_entry.id   AF-A0A7Y4QCT3-F1
#
_cell.length_a   1.000
_cell.length_b   1.000
_cell.length_c   1.000
_cell.angle_alpha   90.00
_cell.angle_beta   90.00
_cell.angle_gamma   90.00
#
_symmetry.space_group_name_H-M   'P 1'
#
loop_
_entity.id
_entity.type
_entity.pdbx_description
1 polymer ?
#
loop_
_entity_poly.entity_id
_entity_poly.type
_entity_poly.pdbx_seq_one_letter_code
_entity_poly.pdbx_strand_id
1 'polypeptide(L)'
;MKTIQIKTHKMENSYTEYHFFILSKGLNSGKPLDMPCPNCFVLLAKSEEERNQLYWLCFGLWQRNFFHPFLTGSVIPFIRLEDLKAVINETLSKIDDHDFNKSIDVMQSLQKHQEGIVRQLELIKQAKKALMYKILK
;
A
#
# COMPACT_ATOMS: atom_id res chain seq x y z
N MET A 1 8.23 -22.93 -2.41
CA MET A 1 7.30 -21.79 -2.30
C MET A 1 7.82 -20.85 -1.22
N LYS A 2 8.01 -19.56 -1.52
CA LYS A 2 8.35 -18.55 -0.49
C LYS A 2 7.12 -18.39 0.41
N THR A 3 7.22 -18.75 1.69
CA THR A 3 6.12 -18.59 2.64
C THR A 3 6.17 -17.19 3.23
N ILE A 4 5.21 -16.33 2.86
CA ILE A 4 5.08 -14.99 3.44
C ILE A 4 4.62 -15.05 4.89
N GLN A 5 5.22 -14.21 5.74
CA GLN A 5 4.86 -14.10 7.15
C GLN A 5 3.93 -12.91 7.37
N ILE A 6 2.62 -13.16 7.31
CA ILE A 6 1.59 -12.14 7.59
C ILE A 6 0.80 -12.53 8.83
N LYS A 7 0.62 -11.57 9.74
CA LYS A 7 -0.19 -11.74 10.96
C LYS A 7 -0.99 -10.47 11.26
N THR A 8 -2.03 -10.60 12.07
CA THR A 8 -2.77 -9.44 12.57
C THR A 8 -1.91 -8.62 13.51
N HIS A 9 -1.79 -7.32 13.23
CA HIS A 9 -1.08 -6.40 14.10
C HIS A 9 -1.91 -6.12 15.36
N LYS A 10 -1.24 -6.08 16.51
CA LYS A 10 -1.80 -5.62 17.78
C LYS A 10 -0.97 -4.42 18.22
N MET A 11 -1.62 -3.35 18.68
CA MET A 11 -0.92 -2.06 18.96
C MET A 11 0.21 -2.17 19.99
N GLU A 12 0.16 -3.15 20.87
CA GLU A 12 1.18 -3.39 21.89
C GLU A 12 2.45 -4.04 21.33
N ASN A 13 2.42 -4.53 20.08
CA ASN A 13 3.55 -5.22 19.47
C ASN A 13 4.48 -4.23 18.77
N SER A 14 5.76 -4.29 19.12
CA SER A 14 6.86 -3.77 18.31
C SER A 14 7.48 -4.89 17.46
N TYR A 15 8.08 -4.53 16.32
CA TYR A 15 8.78 -5.45 15.44
C TYR A 15 10.20 -4.93 15.22
N THR A 16 11.18 -5.82 15.35
CA THR A 16 12.60 -5.50 15.14
C THR A 16 13.05 -5.88 13.73
N GLU A 17 12.30 -6.77 13.08
CA GLU A 17 12.55 -7.24 11.71
C GLU A 17 12.09 -6.22 10.66
N TYR A 18 12.51 -6.42 9.41
CA TYR A 18 11.99 -5.62 8.28
C TYR A 18 10.51 -5.90 8.08
N HIS A 19 9.68 -4.86 8.13
CA HIS A 19 8.24 -5.02 8.06
C HIS A 19 7.53 -3.84 7.39
N PHE A 20 6.26 -4.06 7.09
CA PHE A 20 5.31 -3.01 6.77
C PHE A 20 3.90 -3.47 7.16
N PHE A 21 2.95 -2.54 7.12
CA PHE A 21 1.57 -2.79 7.52
C PHE A 21 0.66 -2.83 6.31
N ILE A 22 -0.46 -3.54 6.42
CA ILE A 22 -1.46 -3.64 5.35
C ILE A 22 -2.83 -3.35 5.96
N LEU A 23 -3.55 -2.36 5.44
CA LEU A 23 -4.88 -2.01 5.93
C LEU A 23 -5.85 -3.19 5.73
N SER A 24 -6.62 -3.56 6.76
CA SER A 24 -7.55 -4.69 6.69
C SER A 24 -9.03 -4.30 6.59
N LYS A 25 -9.38 -3.04 6.84
CA LYS A 25 -10.77 -2.54 6.78
C LYS A 25 -10.95 -1.33 5.87
N GLY A 26 -12.16 -1.20 5.34
CA GLY A 26 -12.61 -0.15 4.43
C GLY A 26 -12.35 -0.49 2.97
N LEU A 27 -12.72 0.44 2.08
CA LEU A 27 -12.51 0.30 0.63
C LEU A 27 -11.03 0.34 0.22
N ASN A 28 -10.15 0.78 1.12
CA ASN A 28 -8.70 0.77 0.94
C ASN A 28 -8.03 -0.51 1.49
N SER A 29 -8.80 -1.54 1.84
CA SER A 29 -8.25 -2.81 2.32
C SER A 29 -7.24 -3.39 1.32
N GLY A 30 -6.13 -3.90 1.84
CA GLY A 30 -4.98 -4.37 1.05
C GLY A 30 -3.94 -3.28 0.76
N LYS A 31 -4.20 -2.00 1.08
CA LYS A 31 -3.23 -0.92 0.94
C LYS A 31 -2.02 -1.13 1.88
N PRO A 32 -0.78 -1.13 1.37
CA PRO A 32 0.40 -1.15 2.24
C PRO A 32 0.64 0.22 2.88
N LEU A 33 1.21 0.22 4.08
CA LEU A 33 1.42 1.37 4.96
C LEU A 33 2.78 1.24 5.66
N ASP A 34 3.48 2.35 5.82
CA ASP A 34 4.74 2.40 6.59
C ASP A 34 4.52 2.42 8.10
N MET A 35 3.41 3.03 8.55
CA MET A 35 3.06 3.15 9.97
C MET A 35 1.87 2.24 10.33
N PRO A 36 1.83 1.72 11.57
CA PRO A 36 0.69 0.93 12.02
C PRO A 36 -0.57 1.79 12.16
N CYS A 37 -1.73 1.16 12.00
CA CYS A 37 -3.03 1.77 12.28
C CYS A 37 -4.00 0.74 12.86
N PRO A 38 -5.13 1.16 13.45
CA PRO A 38 -6.16 0.22 13.87
C PRO A 38 -6.66 -0.60 12.67
N ASN A 39 -6.83 -1.92 12.87
CA ASN A 39 -7.25 -2.85 11.82
C ASN A 39 -6.26 -2.89 10.64
N CYS A 40 -5.01 -3.25 10.95
CA CYS A 40 -4.03 -3.62 9.95
C CYS A 40 -3.45 -5.01 10.23
N PHE A 41 -2.89 -5.60 9.18
CA PHE A 41 -1.97 -6.72 9.27
C PHE A 41 -0.53 -6.18 9.26
N VAL A 42 0.40 -6.98 9.72
CA VAL A 42 1.84 -6.78 9.55
C VAL A 42 2.38 -7.89 8.66
N LEU A 43 3.21 -7.51 7.70
CA LEU A 43 4.00 -8.44 6.89
C LEU A 43 5.46 -8.32 7.30
N LEU A 44 6.08 -9.45 7.63
CA LEU A 44 7.49 -9.55 8.01
C LEU A 44 8.31 -10.08 6.83
N ALA A 45 9.47 -9.47 6.61
CA ALA A 45 10.44 -9.81 5.58
C ALA A 45 11.81 -10.08 6.20
N LYS A 46 12.65 -10.84 5.49
CA LYS A 46 13.98 -11.26 5.93
C LYS A 46 15.06 -10.23 5.59
N SER A 47 14.84 -9.41 4.56
CA SER A 47 15.73 -8.32 4.18
C SER A 47 14.95 -7.07 3.78
N GLU A 48 15.66 -5.95 3.66
CA GLU A 48 15.08 -4.69 3.19
C GLU A 48 14.61 -4.78 1.74
N GLU A 49 15.35 -5.50 0.90
CA GLU A 49 14.97 -5.74 -0.50
C GLU A 49 13.68 -6.55 -0.60
N GLU A 50 13.55 -7.62 0.17
CA GLU A 50 12.31 -8.42 0.22
C GLU A 50 11.14 -7.57 0.74
N ARG A 51 11.39 -6.75 1.77
CA ARG A 51 10.38 -5.81 2.30
C ARG A 51 9.91 -4.85 1.22
N ASN A 52 10.84 -4.26 0.46
CA ASN A 52 10.52 -3.34 -0.63
C ASN A 52 9.75 -4.02 -1.76
N GLN A 53 10.18 -5.21 -2.19
CA GLN A 53 9.49 -6.01 -3.21
C GLN A 53 8.05 -6.32 -2.82
N LEU A 54 7.83 -6.85 -1.61
CA LEU A 54 6.51 -7.20 -1.12
C LEU A 54 5.62 -5.97 -0.90
N TYR A 55 6.21 -4.84 -0.47
CA TYR A 55 5.49 -3.58 -0.34
C TYR A 55 4.93 -3.13 -1.70
N TRP A 56 5.78 -3.06 -2.73
CA TRP A 56 5.37 -2.61 -4.06
C TRP A 56 4.44 -3.59 -4.76
N LEU A 57 4.58 -4.89 -4.48
CA LEU A 57 3.60 -5.90 -4.91
C LEU A 57 2.20 -5.57 -4.35
N CYS A 58 2.11 -5.39 -3.03
CA CYS A 58 0.84 -5.06 -2.37
C CYS A 58 0.29 -3.71 -2.85
N PHE A 59 1.18 -2.74 -3.09
CA PHE A 59 0.80 -1.42 -3.58
C PHE A 59 0.16 -1.51 -4.97
N GLY A 60 0.78 -2.25 -5.90
CA GLY A 60 0.24 -2.46 -7.25
C GLY A 60 -1.09 -3.21 -7.25
N LEU A 61 -1.20 -4.27 -6.43
CA LEU A 61 -2.44 -5.03 -6.27
C LEU A 61 -3.57 -4.15 -5.71
N TRP A 62 -3.29 -3.33 -4.70
CA TRP A 62 -4.24 -2.39 -4.13
C TRP A 62 -4.67 -1.32 -5.14
N GLN A 63 -3.72 -0.72 -5.87
CA GLN A 63 -4.01 0.33 -6.84
C GLN A 63 -4.89 -0.16 -8.00
N ARG A 64 -4.82 -1.45 -8.34
CA ARG A 64 -5.69 -2.10 -9.32
C ARG A 64 -7.00 -2.66 -8.73
N ASN A 65 -7.29 -2.37 -7.46
CA ASN A 65 -8.45 -2.89 -6.73
C ASN A 65 -8.53 -4.43 -6.72
N PHE A 66 -7.39 -5.12 -6.80
CA PHE A 66 -7.35 -6.58 -6.91
C PHE A 66 -7.93 -7.29 -5.67
N PHE A 67 -7.89 -6.62 -4.52
CA PHE A 67 -8.47 -7.11 -3.28
C PHE A 67 -10.00 -6.92 -3.17
N HIS A 68 -10.63 -6.12 -4.03
CA HIS A 68 -12.06 -5.81 -3.94
C HIS A 68 -13.00 -7.03 -3.98
N PRO A 69 -12.77 -8.03 -4.86
CA PRO A 69 -13.59 -9.24 -4.89
C PRO A 69 -13.54 -10.06 -3.60
N PHE A 70 -12.49 -9.87 -2.79
CA PHE A 70 -12.26 -10.59 -1.53
C PHE A 70 -12.75 -9.80 -0.31
N LEU A 71 -13.30 -8.59 -0.50
CA LEU A 71 -13.86 -7.82 0.59
C LEU A 71 -15.20 -8.40 1.03
N THR A 72 -15.36 -8.55 2.32
CA THR A 72 -16.59 -9.03 2.97
C THR A 72 -17.05 -8.05 4.03
N GLY A 73 -18.26 -8.25 4.57
CA GLY A 73 -18.89 -7.35 5.53
C GLY A 73 -19.87 -6.38 4.86
N SER A 74 -21.01 -6.16 5.52
CA SER A 74 -22.11 -5.37 4.96
C SER A 74 -21.96 -3.86 5.20
N VAL A 75 -21.65 -3.45 6.43
CA VAL A 75 -21.56 -2.04 6.80
C VAL A 75 -20.16 -1.47 6.55
N ILE A 76 -19.13 -2.22 6.96
CA ILE A 76 -17.73 -1.85 6.74
C ILE A 76 -17.05 -3.03 6.04
N PRO A 77 -16.66 -2.90 4.76
CA PRO A 77 -15.98 -3.95 4.05
C PRO A 77 -14.59 -4.19 4.66
N PHE A 78 -14.13 -5.43 4.67
CA PHE A 78 -12.83 -5.83 5.19
C PHE A 78 -12.31 -7.07 4.46
N ILE A 79 -10.99 -7.25 4.44
CA ILE A 79 -10.37 -8.47 3.91
C ILE A 79 -9.92 -9.37 5.04
N ARG A 80 -10.18 -10.68 4.94
CA ARG A 80 -9.69 -11.65 5.92
C ARG A 80 -8.21 -11.90 5.70
N LEU A 81 -7.52 -12.28 6.78
CA LEU A 81 -6.09 -12.58 6.72
C LEU A 81 -5.77 -13.72 5.74
N GLU A 82 -6.64 -14.74 5.69
CA GLU A 82 -6.47 -15.90 4.81
C GLU A 82 -6.61 -15.51 3.33
N ASP A 83 -7.63 -14.73 2.98
CA ASP A 83 -7.86 -14.23 1.62
C ASP A 83 -6.67 -13.37 1.15
N LEU A 84 -6.20 -12.46 2.01
CA LEU A 84 -5.03 -11.63 1.72
C LEU A 84 -3.79 -12.49 1.45
N LYS A 85 -3.52 -13.50 2.30
CA LYS A 85 -2.40 -14.43 2.12
C LYS A 85 -2.54 -15.21 0.82
N ALA A 86 -3.74 -15.67 0.49
CA ALA A 86 -3.99 -16.44 -0.73
C ALA A 86 -3.65 -15.61 -1.97
N VAL A 87 -4.17 -14.37 -2.05
CA VAL A 87 -3.91 -13.45 -3.17
C VAL A 87 -2.43 -13.14 -3.33
N ILE A 88 -1.72 -12.81 -2.24
CA ILE A 88 -0.30 -12.47 -2.31
C ILE A 88 0.53 -13.70 -2.73
N ASN A 89 0.29 -14.87 -2.14
CA ASN A 89 1.01 -16.09 -2.51
C ASN A 89 0.75 -16.52 -3.96
N GLU A 90 -0.49 -16.44 -4.41
CA GLU A 90 -0.85 -16.74 -5.80
C GLU A 90 -0.15 -15.78 -6.76
N THR A 91 -0.12 -14.49 -6.44
CA THR A 91 0.55 -13.50 -7.28
C THR A 91 2.06 -13.73 -7.30
N LEU A 92 2.69 -13.99 -6.16
CA LEU A 92 4.11 -14.33 -6.08
C LEU A 92 4.48 -15.59 -6.86
N SER A 93 3.56 -16.57 -6.96
CA SER A 93 3.81 -17.78 -7.74
C SER A 93 3.80 -17.57 -9.26
N LYS A 94 3.21 -16.47 -9.74
CA LYS A 94 3.06 -16.13 -11.16
C LYS A 94 4.10 -15.12 -11.66
N ILE A 95 4.79 -14.45 -10.75
CA ILE A 95 5.75 -13.39 -11.07
C ILE A 95 7.14 -13.99 -11.27
N ASP A 96 7.83 -13.54 -12.32
CA ASP A 96 9.28 -13.75 -12.48
C ASP A 96 10.05 -12.65 -11.72
N ASP A 97 10.98 -13.07 -10.84
CA ASP A 97 11.72 -12.19 -9.93
C ASP A 97 12.54 -11.12 -10.68
N HIS A 98 13.06 -11.43 -11.88
CA HIS A 98 13.91 -10.49 -12.64
C HIS A 98 13.13 -9.32 -13.23
N ASP A 99 12.01 -9.59 -13.91
CA ASP A 99 11.17 -8.55 -14.54
C ASP A 99 10.42 -7.73 -13.50
N PHE A 100 10.12 -8.32 -12.35
CA PHE A 100 9.47 -7.65 -11.25
C PHE A 100 10.31 -6.53 -10.65
N ASN A 101 11.60 -6.78 -10.41
CA ASN A 101 12.50 -5.76 -9.84
C ASN A 101 12.62 -4.53 -10.74
N LYS A 102 12.79 -4.72 -12.04
CA LYS A 102 12.82 -3.62 -13.00
C LYS A 102 11.51 -2.83 -13.00
N SER A 103 10.39 -3.53 -12.88
CA SER A 103 9.07 -2.90 -12.82
C SER A 103 8.87 -2.07 -11.56
N ILE A 104 9.41 -2.51 -10.41
CA ILE A 104 9.36 -1.76 -9.14
C ILE A 104 10.07 -0.41 -9.27
N ASP A 105 11.28 -0.37 -9.82
CA ASP A 105 12.04 0.88 -9.96
C ASP A 105 11.29 1.90 -10.82
N VAL A 106 10.66 1.44 -11.90
CA VAL A 106 9.80 2.27 -12.75
C VAL A 106 8.57 2.74 -11.99
N MET A 107 7.89 1.88 -11.24
CA MET A 107 6.73 2.26 -10.41
C MET A 107 7.09 3.31 -9.37
N GLN A 108 8.24 3.18 -8.70
CA GLN A 108 8.72 4.16 -7.72
C GLN A 108 8.96 5.53 -8.36
N SER A 109 9.58 5.56 -9.53
CA SER A 109 9.82 6.79 -10.28
C SER A 109 8.51 7.48 -10.69
N LEU A 110 7.55 6.69 -11.21
CA LEU A 110 6.21 7.17 -11.57
C LEU A 110 5.45 7.72 -10.36
N GLN A 111 5.51 7.03 -9.22
CA GLN A 111 4.88 7.47 -7.98
C GLN A 111 5.43 8.83 -7.52
N LYS A 112 6.76 9.00 -7.52
CA LYS A 112 7.40 10.29 -7.18
C LYS A 112 6.97 11.41 -8.12
N HIS A 113 6.86 11.12 -9.42
CA HIS A 113 6.40 12.10 -10.40
C HIS A 113 4.94 12.50 -10.16
N GLN A 114 4.07 11.51 -9.89
CA GLN A 114 2.66 11.73 -9.56
C GLN A 114 2.51 12.63 -8.32
N GLU A 115 3.29 12.37 -7.26
CA GLU A 115 3.29 13.21 -6.04
C GLU A 115 3.72 14.65 -6.34
N GLY A 116 4.72 14.84 -7.21
CA GLY A 116 5.12 16.16 -7.68
C GLY A 116 4.01 16.92 -8.40
N ILE A 117 3.28 16.26 -9.28
CA ILE A 117 2.12 16.84 -10.00
C ILE A 117 1.02 17.24 -9.02
N VAL A 118 0.67 16.37 -8.06
CA VAL A 118 -0.35 16.66 -7.05
C VAL A 118 0.03 17.91 -6.25
N ARG A 119 1.30 18.02 -5.83
CA ARG A 119 1.80 19.20 -5.11
C ARG A 119 1.72 20.47 -5.95
N GLN A 120 2.05 20.40 -7.24
CA GLN A 120 1.92 21.54 -8.15
C GLN A 120 0.45 22.02 -8.26
N LEU A 121 -0.50 21.08 -8.36
CA LEU A 121 -1.93 21.41 -8.40
C LEU A 121 -2.39 22.09 -7.10
N GLU A 122 -1.90 21.63 -5.94
CA GLU A 122 -2.18 22.28 -4.65
C GLU A 122 -1.64 23.71 -4.58
N LEU A 123 -0.41 23.94 -5.04
CA LEU A 123 0.19 25.28 -5.10
C LEU A 123 -0.60 26.22 -6.03
N ILE A 124 -1.04 25.73 -7.19
CA ILE A 124 -1.91 26.49 -8.10
C ILE A 124 -3.22 26.87 -7.40
N LYS A 125 -3.82 25.95 -6.65
CA LYS A 125 -5.05 26.22 -5.87
C LYS A 125 -4.82 27.28 -4.80
N GLN A 126 -3.68 27.24 -4.11
CA GLN A 126 -3.31 28.26 -3.11
C GLN A 126 -3.09 29.63 -3.75
N ALA A 127 -2.38 29.69 -4.88
CA ALA A 127 -2.14 30.94 -5.61
C ALA A 127 -3.45 31.60 -6.05
N LYS A 128 -4.40 30.82 -6.59
CA LYS A 128 -5.75 31.31 -6.95
C LYS A 128 -6.48 31.91 -5.74
N LYS A 129 -6.42 31.26 -4.57
CA LYS A 129 -7.03 31.78 -3.33
C LYS A 129 -6.38 33.09 -2.89
N ALA A 130 -5.06 33.18 -2.93
CA ALA A 130 -4.32 34.39 -2.55
C ALA A 130 -4.65 35.58 -3.46
N LEU A 131 -4.79 35.34 -4.77
CA LEU A 131 -5.22 36.35 -5.73
C LEU A 131 -6.64 36.86 -5.44
N MET A 132 -7.59 35.95 -5.21
CA MET A 132 -8.97 36.33 -4.86
C MET A 132 -9.02 37.13 -3.57
N TYR A 133 -8.26 36.73 -2.54
CA TYR A 133 -8.16 37.47 -1.29
C TYR A 133 -7.63 38.90 -1.50
N LYS A 134 -6.66 39.07 -2.40
CA LYS A 134 -6.13 40.40 -2.74
C LYS A 134 -7.17 41.29 -3.45
N ILE A 135 -8.04 40.72 -4.28
CA ILE A 135 -9.09 41.46 -5.01
C ILE A 135 -10.24 41.87 -4.07
N LEU A 136 -10.58 41.02 -3.10
CA LEU A 136 -11.69 41.24 -2.17
C LEU A 136 -11.35 42.15 -0.98
N LYS A 137 -10.13 42.66 -0.92
CA LYS A 137 -9.62 43.55 0.11
C LYS A 137 -9.45 44.96 -0.45
#